data_AF-A0A086MK85-F1
#
_entry.id   AF-A0A086MK85-F1
#
_cell.length_a   1.000
_cell.length_b   1.000
_cell.length_c   1.000
_cell.angle_alpha   90.00
_cell.angle_beta   90.00
_cell.angle_gamma   90.00
#
_symmetry.space_group_name_H-M   'P 1'
#
loop_
_entity.id
_entity.type
_entity.pdbx_description
1 polymer ?
#
loop_
_entity_poly.entity_id
_entity_poly.type
_entity_poly.pdbx_seq_one_letter_code
_entity_poly.pdbx_strand_id
1 'polypeptide(L)' 'MFVLEAVQRRLDLNPGAMRQRREVVEHPFGMIKRRVGATHFLMKRLPEVRGEMALHVLAYNSPGC' A
#
# COMPACT_ATOMS: atom_id res chain seq x y z
N MET A 1 -13.82 -6.01 -21.44
CA MET A 1 -12.89 -4.87 -21.34
C MET A 1 -11.90 -5.18 -20.22
N PHE A 2 -10.61 -5.31 -20.53
CA PHE A 2 -9.60 -5.70 -19.53
C PHE A 2 -9.38 -4.56 -18.53
N VAL A 3 -9.27 -4.90 -17.24
CA VAL A 3 -9.01 -3.91 -16.18
C VAL A 3 -7.75 -3.09 -16.47
N LEU A 4 -6.74 -3.72 -17.10
CA LEU A 4 -5.49 -3.07 -17.47
C LEU A 4 -5.70 -1.94 -18.51
N GLU A 5 -6.55 -2.15 -19.52
CA GLU A 5 -6.88 -1.13 -20.53
C GLU A 5 -7.67 0.04 -19.94
N ALA A 6 -8.51 -0.23 -18.94
CA ALA A 6 -9.28 0.78 -18.24
C ALA A 6 -8.38 1.66 -17.35
N VAL A 7 -7.40 1.05 -16.70
CA VAL A 7 -6.39 1.75 -15.90
C VAL A 7 -5.47 2.58 -16.82
N GLN A 8 -5.02 2.01 -17.94
CA GLN A 8 -4.16 2.71 -18.89
C GLN A 8 -4.84 3.97 -19.44
N ARG A 9 -6.10 3.87 -19.91
CA ARG A 9 -6.86 5.05 -20.36
C ARG A 9 -7.00 6.13 -19.29
N ARG A 10 -7.18 5.75 -18.02
CA ARG A 10 -7.26 6.73 -16.91
C ARG A 10 -5.93 7.43 -16.63
N LEU A 11 -4.81 6.74 -16.85
CA LEU A 11 -3.47 7.31 -16.68
C LEU A 11 -3.10 8.21 -17.86
N ASP A 12 -3.48 7.82 -19.08
CA ASP A 12 -3.24 8.63 -20.28
C ASP A 12 -4.02 9.96 -20.24
N LEU A 13 -5.24 9.94 -19.67
CA LEU A 13 -6.08 11.12 -19.48
C LEU A 13 -5.61 12.04 -18.33
N ASN A 14 -4.77 11.54 -17.42
CA ASN A 14 -4.24 12.31 -16.30
C ASN A 14 -2.76 11.93 -16.03
N PRO A 15 -1.82 12.47 -16.81
CA PRO A 15 -0.40 12.13 -16.70
C PRO A 15 0.22 12.48 -15.32
N GLY A 16 -0.42 13.38 -14.55
CA GLY A 16 -0.02 13.69 -13.18
C GLY A 16 -0.49 12.68 -12.13
N ALA A 17 -1.45 11.81 -12.46
CA ALA A 17 -2.07 10.88 -11.51
C ALA A 17 -1.06 9.87 -10.93
N MET A 18 -0.07 9.42 -11.71
CA MET A 18 0.97 8.52 -11.20
C MET A 18 1.89 9.22 -10.19
N ARG A 19 2.20 10.49 -10.41
CA ARG A 19 3.02 11.29 -9.49
C ARG A 19 2.27 11.56 -8.19
N GLN A 20 1.01 12.00 -8.29
CA GLN A 20 0.16 12.20 -7.13
C GLN A 20 -0.07 10.90 -6.35
N ARG A 21 -0.29 9.78 -7.04
CA ARG A 21 -0.37 8.45 -6.40
C ARG A 21 0.89 8.13 -5.64
N ARG A 22 2.07 8.35 -6.23
CA ARG A 22 3.34 8.11 -5.55
C ARG A 22 3.44 8.97 -4.28
N GLU A 23 3.20 10.26 -4.38
CA GLU A 23 3.26 11.18 -3.22
C GLU A 23 2.26 10.80 -2.11
N VAL A 24 1.04 10.41 -2.47
CA VAL A 24 -0.02 10.00 -1.53
C VAL A 24 0.24 8.63 -0.91
N VAL A 25 0.89 7.72 -1.63
CA VAL A 25 1.08 6.32 -1.22
C VAL A 25 2.39 6.11 -0.45
N GLU A 26 3.44 6.88 -0.75
CA GLU A 26 4.74 6.82 -0.06
C GLU A 26 4.59 7.16 1.43
N HIS A 27 3.75 8.13 1.78
CA HIS A 27 3.51 8.51 3.16
C HIS A 27 2.89 7.39 4.03
N PRO A 28 1.78 6.73 3.63
CA PRO A 28 1.22 5.57 4.32
C PRO A 28 2.21 4.42 4.44
N PHE A 29 2.92 4.08 3.37
CA PHE A 29 3.91 3.01 3.43
C PHE A 29 5.08 3.35 4.36
N GLY A 30 5.53 4.60 4.38
CA GLY A 30 6.53 5.09 5.32
C GLY A 30 6.04 5.06 6.77
N MET A 31 4.76 5.34 7.02
CA MET A 31 4.15 5.29 8.36
C MET A 31 3.93 3.85 8.84
N ILE A 32 3.44 2.96 7.97
CA ILE A 32 3.30 1.53 8.27
C ILE A 32 4.68 0.95 8.59
N LYS A 33 5.68 1.15 7.75
CA LYS A 33 7.05 0.67 8.00
C LYS A 33 7.61 1.22 9.31
N ARG A 34 7.42 2.51 9.62
CA ARG A 34 7.87 3.09 10.89
C ARG A 34 7.17 2.50 12.11
N ARG A 35 5.85 2.29 12.05
CA ARG A 35 5.06 1.78 13.19
C ARG A 35 5.25 0.28 13.43
N VAL A 36 5.51 -0.49 12.39
CA VAL A 36 5.76 -1.95 12.47
C VAL A 36 7.17 -2.26 12.99
N GLY A 37 8.03 -1.24 13.11
CA GLY A 37 9.46 -1.44 13.24
C GLY A 37 10.01 -1.77 11.86
N ALA A 38 10.68 -0.80 11.24
CA ALA A 38 10.97 -0.74 9.81
C ALA A 38 11.84 -1.85 9.22
N THR A 39 12.09 -2.93 9.94
CA THR A 39 13.11 -3.92 9.62
C THR A 39 12.77 -5.38 9.93
N HIS A 40 11.76 -5.71 10.75
CA HIS A 40 11.54 -7.10 11.14
C HIS A 40 10.06 -7.45 11.31
N PHE A 41 9.58 -8.37 10.47
CA PHE A 41 8.34 -9.10 10.76
C PHE A 41 8.57 -10.01 11.97
N LEU A 42 7.57 -10.09 12.85
CA LEU A 42 7.58 -11.02 13.98
C LEU A 42 7.52 -12.47 13.50
N MET A 43 6.80 -12.70 12.40
CA MET A 43 6.66 -14.01 11.79
C MET A 43 7.81 -14.34 10.83
N LYS A 44 8.18 -15.63 10.76
CA LYS A 44 9.32 -16.09 9.92
C LYS A 44 8.90 -16.87 8.68
N ARG A 45 7.64 -17.31 8.58
CA ARG A 45 7.14 -18.09 7.44
C ARG A 45 6.29 -17.20 6.54
N LEU A 46 6.44 -17.37 5.23
CA LEU A 46 5.77 -16.52 4.23
C LEU A 46 4.24 -16.40 4.39
N PRO A 47 3.48 -17.47 4.72
CA PRO A 47 2.04 -17.35 4.95
C PRO A 47 1.70 -16.46 6.16
N GLU A 48 2.51 -16.53 7.22
CA GLU A 48 2.30 -15.80 8.48
C GLU A 48 2.69 -14.32 8.31
N VAL A 49 3.80 -14.05 7.62
CA VAL A 49 4.24 -12.70 7.24
C VAL A 49 3.20 -11.98 6.38
N ARG A 50 2.52 -12.70 5.48
CA ARG A 50 1.42 -12.14 4.69
C ARG A 50 0.25 -11.70 5.56
N GLY A 51 -0.08 -12.50 6.58
CA GLY A 51 -1.11 -12.16 7.56
C GLY A 51 -0.73 -10.92 8.38
N GLU A 52 0.51 -10.86 8.85
CA GLU A 52 1.06 -9.71 9.58
C GLU A 52 1.00 -8.42 8.75
N MET A 53 1.45 -8.46 7.49
CA MET A 53 1.34 -7.33 6.56
C MET A 53 -0.12 -6.92 6.32
N ALA A 54 -1.04 -7.87 6.17
CA ALA A 54 -2.46 -7.59 5.99
C ALA A 54 -3.07 -6.87 7.20
N LEU A 55 -2.69 -7.26 8.42
CA LEU A 55 -3.14 -6.59 9.64
C LEU A 55 -2.62 -5.15 9.73
N HIS A 56 -1.38 -4.88 9.31
CA HIS A 56 -0.85 -3.51 9.30
C HIS A 56 -1.56 -2.60 8.30
N VAL A 57 -1.87 -3.12 7.11
CA VAL A 57 -2.66 -2.39 6.11
C VAL A 57 -4.09 -2.15 6.62
N LEU A 58 -4.70 -3.15 7.25
CA LEU A 58 -6.04 -3.02 7.82
C LEU A 58 -6.09 -2.00 8.95
N ALA A 59 -5.13 -2.04 9.88
CA ALA A 59 -5.05 -1.10 10.98
C ALA A 59 -4.87 0.35 10.49
N TYR A 60 -4.08 0.56 9.44
CA TYR A 60 -3.91 1.88 8.83
C TYR A 60 -5.20 2.41 8.16
N ASN A 61 -6.00 1.53 7.56
CA ASN A 61 -7.22 1.90 6.84
C ASN A 61 -8.47 1.95 7.73
N SER A 62 -8.41 1.43 8.96
CA SER A 62 -9.56 1.39 9.86
C SER A 62 -9.74 2.76 10.55
N PRO A 63 -10.97 3.32 10.60
CA PRO A 63 -11.22 4.58 11.28
C PRO A 63 -11.16 4.36 12.79
N GLY A 64 -10.16 4.95 13.46
CA GLY A 64 -10.05 4.90 14.93
C GLY A 64 -8.66 4.66 15.53
N CYS A 65 -7.56 4.87 14.78
CA CYS A 65 -6.20 4.90 15.33
C CYS A 65 -5.54 6.28 15.24
#